data_AF-A0A3M1IQT1-F1
#
_entry.id   AF-A0A3M1IQT1-F1
#
_cell.length_a   1.000
_cell.length_b   1.000
_cell.length_c   1.000
_cell.angle_alpha   90.00
_cell.angle_beta   90.00
_cell.angle_gamma   90.00
#
_symmetry.space_group_name_H-M   'P 1'
#
loop_
_entity.id
_entity.type
_entity.pdbx_description
1 polymer ?
#
loop_
_entity_poly.entity_id
_entity_poly.type
_entity_poly.pdbx_seq_one_letter_code
_entity_poly.pdbx_strand_id
1 'polypeptide(L)'
;MDLSSYGSDFIETPNLDRLAAEGMRFTDGYAAAPLCSLTRASIQTGLAPARIGMTEHIRGHPPVQDWMQVIPPKSVQGLDTSYLILPELFEQPAYTTAHLGKWHLGGGPSLPQAQGYDFSFAGNWAGLPRSFFYPFFDPGVMQDIKDYSAEGDYLTDVLTDRAIDYLRAHRDTNFFMHLAYYSPHVPIEAKEEWVRYYREKRAPAPDSLLPNVHYAAMVSSIDENVGRIMAALDS
;
A
#
# COMPACT_ATOMS: atom_id res chain seq x y z
N MET A 1 -15.69 5.24 -8.34
CA MET A 1 -14.29 5.70 -8.31
C MET A 1 -14.06 6.28 -6.93
N ASP A 2 -12.88 6.08 -6.36
CA ASP A 2 -12.68 6.32 -4.92
C ASP A 2 -12.08 7.70 -4.61
N LEU A 3 -11.57 8.39 -5.63
CA LEU A 3 -11.00 9.74 -5.52
C LEU A 3 -11.93 10.76 -6.16
N SER A 4 -12.07 11.95 -5.57
CA SER A 4 -12.89 13.04 -6.12
C SER A 4 -12.36 13.52 -7.48
N SER A 5 -11.04 13.60 -7.64
CA SER A 5 -10.38 13.83 -8.93
C SER A 5 -10.64 12.74 -9.98
N TYR A 6 -11.25 11.61 -9.65
CA TYR A 6 -11.70 10.61 -10.62
C TYR A 6 -13.23 10.42 -10.63
N GLY A 7 -13.98 11.39 -10.11
CA GLY A 7 -15.44 11.44 -10.19
C GLY A 7 -16.17 10.81 -8.99
N SER A 8 -15.50 10.60 -7.86
CA SER A 8 -16.21 10.35 -6.60
C SER A 8 -17.05 11.57 -6.21
N ASP A 9 -18.33 11.37 -5.94
CA ASP A 9 -19.26 12.39 -5.42
C ASP A 9 -19.42 12.30 -3.88
N PHE A 10 -18.94 11.21 -3.27
CA PHE A 10 -19.06 10.95 -1.85
C PHE A 10 -17.74 11.09 -1.10
N ILE A 11 -16.69 10.39 -1.53
CA ILE A 11 -15.36 10.42 -0.89
C ILE A 11 -14.65 11.71 -1.30
N GLU A 12 -14.12 12.43 -0.32
CA GLU A 12 -13.37 13.68 -0.49
C GLU A 12 -11.88 13.43 -0.26
N THR A 13 -11.07 13.83 -1.26
CA THR A 13 -9.61 13.67 -1.26
C THR A 13 -8.91 14.96 -1.68
N PRO A 14 -9.01 16.05 -0.90
CA PRO A 14 -8.49 17.36 -1.30
C PRO A 14 -6.97 17.40 -1.52
N ASN A 15 -6.17 16.63 -0.79
CA ASN A 15 -4.71 16.62 -0.97
C ASN A 15 -4.29 15.89 -2.26
N LEU A 16 -4.91 14.75 -2.53
CA LEU A 16 -4.72 14.00 -3.78
C LEU A 16 -5.29 14.76 -4.98
N ASP A 17 -6.38 15.49 -4.81
CA ASP A 17 -6.94 16.36 -5.85
C ASP A 17 -6.01 17.51 -6.17
N ARG A 18 -5.38 18.11 -5.16
CA ARG A 18 -4.32 19.11 -5.35
C ARG A 18 -3.15 18.51 -6.12
N LEU A 19 -2.66 17.33 -5.72
CA LEU A 19 -1.58 16.64 -6.43
C LEU A 19 -1.95 16.34 -7.89
N ALA A 20 -3.19 15.93 -8.16
CA ALA A 20 -3.69 15.71 -9.51
C ALA A 20 -3.78 17.00 -10.33
N ALA A 21 -4.14 18.13 -9.70
CA ALA A 21 -4.24 19.44 -10.34
C ALA A 21 -2.87 20.08 -10.65
N GLU A 22 -1.86 19.80 -9.82
CA GLU A 22 -0.49 20.27 -9.99
C GLU A 22 0.35 19.37 -10.91
N GLY A 23 -0.15 18.16 -11.22
CA GLY A 23 0.54 17.15 -12.00
C GLY A 23 -0.19 16.74 -13.29
N MET A 24 -0.01 15.46 -13.64
CA MET A 24 -0.67 14.82 -14.79
C MET A 24 -1.57 13.69 -14.31
N ARG A 25 -2.82 13.68 -14.78
CA ARG A 25 -3.81 12.63 -14.50
C ARG A 25 -3.97 11.72 -15.71
N PHE A 26 -3.98 10.41 -15.48
CA PHE A 26 -4.23 9.40 -16.51
C PHE A 26 -5.66 8.85 -16.36
N THR A 27 -6.53 9.08 -17.34
CA THR A 27 -7.90 8.52 -17.36
C THR A 27 -7.93 7.04 -17.72
N ASP A 28 -6.89 6.57 -18.40
CA ASP A 28 -6.71 5.21 -18.89
C ASP A 28 -5.45 4.60 -18.28
N GLY A 29 -5.41 4.56 -16.94
CA GLY A 29 -4.33 3.96 -16.15
C GLY A 29 -4.69 2.55 -15.70
N TYR A 30 -3.87 1.55 -16.09
CA TYR A 30 -4.14 0.13 -15.81
C TYR A 30 -3.04 -0.50 -14.97
N ALA A 31 -3.44 -1.31 -13.99
CA ALA A 31 -2.55 -2.24 -13.32
C ALA A 31 -2.21 -3.42 -14.24
N ALA A 32 -1.03 -4.02 -14.07
CA ALA A 32 -0.61 -5.17 -14.86
C ALA A 32 -1.47 -6.44 -14.62
N ALA A 33 -2.17 -6.50 -13.48
CA ALA A 33 -3.08 -7.57 -13.11
C ALA A 33 -4.17 -7.08 -12.12
N PRO A 34 -5.28 -7.82 -11.97
CA PRO A 34 -6.36 -7.45 -11.05
C PRO A 34 -6.07 -7.78 -9.57
N LEU A 35 -4.85 -8.23 -9.23
CA LEU A 35 -4.49 -8.71 -7.88
C LEU A 35 -3.14 -8.19 -7.40
N CYS A 36 -2.96 -8.25 -6.08
CA CYS A 36 -1.90 -7.54 -5.35
C CYS A 36 -0.47 -7.97 -5.70
N SER A 37 -0.06 -9.21 -5.41
CA SER A 37 1.35 -9.63 -5.58
C SER A 37 1.82 -9.50 -7.04
N LEU A 38 0.96 -9.86 -7.99
CA LEU A 38 1.25 -9.80 -9.43
C LEU A 38 1.57 -8.38 -9.89
N THR A 39 0.71 -7.43 -9.55
CA THR A 39 0.89 -6.02 -9.91
C THR A 39 2.10 -5.43 -9.21
N ARG A 40 2.37 -5.78 -7.96
CA ARG A 40 3.56 -5.35 -7.22
C ARG A 40 4.84 -5.89 -7.86
N ALA A 41 4.85 -7.16 -8.26
CA ALA A 41 6.00 -7.77 -8.94
C ALA A 41 6.26 -7.08 -10.28
N SER A 42 5.18 -6.74 -11.00
CA SER A 42 5.28 -5.98 -12.25
C SER A 42 5.81 -4.57 -12.04
N ILE A 43 5.38 -3.84 -11.00
CA ILE A 43 5.92 -2.52 -10.64
C ILE A 43 7.43 -2.62 -10.34
N GLN A 44 7.86 -3.64 -9.60
CA GLN A 44 9.27 -3.80 -9.24
C GLN A 44 10.14 -4.17 -10.43
N THR A 45 9.67 -5.03 -11.33
CA THR A 45 10.51 -5.62 -12.41
C THR A 45 10.31 -4.99 -13.79
N GLY A 46 9.21 -4.25 -14.00
CA GLY A 46 8.78 -3.82 -15.33
C GLY A 46 8.28 -4.96 -16.23
N LEU A 47 8.10 -6.18 -15.71
CA LEU A 47 7.70 -7.35 -16.49
C LEU A 47 6.22 -7.68 -16.30
N ALA A 48 5.62 -8.30 -17.31
CA ALA A 48 4.26 -8.84 -17.20
C ALA A 48 4.23 -9.98 -16.16
N PRO A 49 3.17 -10.09 -15.33
CA PRO A 49 3.09 -11.12 -14.29
C PRO A 49 3.28 -12.56 -14.79
N ALA A 50 2.79 -12.85 -16.00
CA ALA A 50 2.97 -14.15 -16.65
C ALA A 50 4.45 -14.49 -16.92
N ARG A 51 5.29 -13.49 -17.23
CA ARG A 51 6.72 -13.68 -17.46
C ARG A 51 7.47 -13.96 -16.16
N ILE A 52 7.01 -13.35 -15.06
CA ILE A 52 7.54 -13.56 -13.72
C ILE A 52 7.15 -14.95 -13.19
N GLY A 53 6.07 -15.54 -13.71
CA GLY A 53 5.45 -16.76 -13.17
C GLY A 53 4.61 -16.50 -11.92
N MET A 54 4.33 -15.24 -11.62
CA MET A 54 3.43 -14.82 -10.53
C MET A 54 2.06 -14.51 -11.13
N THR A 55 1.18 -15.50 -11.14
CA THR A 55 -0.17 -15.41 -11.73
C THR A 55 -1.27 -15.47 -10.69
N GLU A 56 -0.92 -15.45 -9.41
CA GLU A 56 -1.82 -15.39 -8.27
C GLU A 56 -1.19 -14.60 -7.11
N HIS A 57 -2.00 -14.06 -6.20
CA HIS A 57 -1.49 -13.48 -4.97
C HIS A 57 -0.78 -14.53 -4.11
N ILE A 58 0.27 -14.13 -3.39
CA ILE A 58 1.03 -15.04 -2.53
C ILE A 58 0.12 -15.56 -1.40
N ARG A 59 0.25 -16.86 -1.11
CA ARG A 59 -0.67 -17.80 -0.41
C ARG A 59 -1.75 -18.43 -1.27
N GLY A 60 -2.02 -17.88 -2.44
CA GLY A 60 -2.82 -18.52 -3.47
C GLY A 60 -4.32 -18.56 -3.20
N HIS A 61 -5.01 -19.27 -4.08
CA HIS A 61 -6.42 -19.62 -3.90
C HIS A 61 -6.63 -20.61 -2.75
N PRO A 62 -7.86 -20.67 -2.18
CA PRO A 62 -8.26 -21.82 -1.38
C PRO A 62 -8.04 -23.13 -2.15
N PRO A 63 -7.87 -24.28 -1.46
CA PRO A 63 -7.68 -25.58 -2.09
C PRO A 63 -8.72 -25.83 -3.19
N VAL A 64 -8.32 -26.56 -4.24
CA VAL A 64 -9.21 -26.94 -5.35
C VAL A 64 -10.51 -27.52 -4.78
N GLN A 65 -11.63 -26.92 -5.15
CA GLN A 65 -12.96 -27.34 -4.71
C GLN A 65 -13.64 -28.15 -5.82
N ASP A 66 -14.53 -29.06 -5.44
CA ASP A 66 -15.25 -29.94 -6.38
C ASP A 66 -16.09 -29.18 -7.42
N TRP A 67 -16.50 -27.94 -7.11
CA TRP A 67 -17.26 -27.09 -8.02
C TRP A 67 -16.40 -26.34 -9.05
N MET A 68 -15.07 -26.36 -8.91
CA MET A 68 -14.17 -25.69 -9.86
C MET A 68 -14.06 -26.49 -11.15
N GLN A 69 -14.33 -25.85 -12.29
CA GLN A 69 -14.23 -26.49 -13.61
C GLN A 69 -12.80 -26.62 -14.12
N VAL A 70 -11.86 -25.86 -13.54
CA VAL A 70 -10.44 -25.86 -13.93
C VAL A 70 -9.56 -25.82 -12.69
N ILE A 71 -8.36 -26.39 -12.81
CA ILE A 71 -7.34 -26.33 -11.77
C ILE A 71 -6.58 -25.00 -11.92
N PRO A 72 -6.50 -24.15 -10.88
CA PRO A 72 -5.70 -22.94 -10.93
C PRO A 72 -4.23 -23.24 -11.29
N PRO A 73 -3.59 -22.42 -12.13
CA PRO A 73 -2.19 -22.62 -12.47
C PRO A 73 -1.31 -22.46 -11.23
N LYS A 74 -0.16 -23.14 -11.23
CA LYS A 74 0.87 -22.91 -10.21
C LYS A 74 1.41 -21.48 -10.35
N SER A 75 1.51 -20.77 -9.23
CA SER A 75 2.10 -19.44 -9.14
C SER A 75 3.27 -19.45 -8.16
N VAL A 76 4.34 -18.76 -8.50
CA VAL A 76 5.47 -18.54 -7.58
C VAL A 76 5.00 -17.81 -6.31
N GLN A 77 5.64 -18.12 -5.18
CA GLN A 77 5.26 -17.63 -3.85
C GLN A 77 6.24 -16.60 -3.27
N GLY A 78 7.13 -16.08 -4.12
CA GLY A 78 8.08 -15.04 -3.83
C GLY A 78 8.70 -14.54 -5.13
N LEU A 79 9.15 -13.29 -5.14
CA LEU A 79 9.90 -12.74 -6.26
C LEU A 79 11.31 -13.33 -6.25
N ASP A 80 11.71 -13.92 -7.38
CA ASP A 80 13.05 -14.48 -7.53
C ASP A 80 14.08 -13.34 -7.57
N THR A 81 15.16 -13.47 -6.79
CA THR A 81 16.19 -12.42 -6.68
C THR A 81 17.10 -12.33 -7.91
N SER A 82 16.93 -13.22 -8.90
CA SER A 82 17.55 -13.07 -10.22
C SER A 82 16.89 -12.00 -11.09
N TYR A 83 15.68 -11.55 -10.75
CA TYR A 83 15.07 -10.39 -11.39
C TYR A 83 15.68 -9.11 -10.83
N LEU A 84 16.19 -8.27 -11.74
CA LEU A 84 16.54 -6.89 -11.44
C LEU A 84 15.26 -6.11 -11.09
N ILE A 85 15.26 -5.44 -9.93
CA ILE A 85 14.13 -4.62 -9.50
C ILE A 85 14.46 -3.14 -9.41
N LEU A 86 13.42 -2.32 -9.38
CA LEU A 86 13.46 -0.86 -9.40
C LEU A 86 14.52 -0.21 -8.48
N PRO A 87 14.65 -0.55 -7.17
CA PRO A 87 15.69 0.05 -6.32
C PRO A 87 17.12 -0.25 -6.79
N GLU A 88 17.37 -1.40 -7.44
CA GLU A 88 18.69 -1.81 -7.92
C GLU A 88 19.12 -1.04 -9.18
N LEU A 89 18.20 -0.31 -9.82
CA LEU A 89 18.49 0.58 -10.94
C LEU A 89 19.09 1.92 -10.49
N PHE A 90 18.96 2.27 -9.22
CA PHE A 90 19.50 3.51 -8.67
C PHE A 90 20.97 3.32 -8.26
N GLU A 91 21.85 4.16 -8.78
CA GLU A 91 23.29 4.09 -8.46
C GLU A 91 23.57 4.57 -7.04
N GLN A 92 24.27 3.73 -6.28
CA GLN A 92 24.80 4.14 -4.97
C GLN A 92 26.22 4.73 -5.09
N PRO A 93 26.56 5.76 -4.30
CA PRO A 93 25.75 6.38 -3.24
C PRO A 93 24.88 7.57 -3.72
N ALA A 94 24.68 7.74 -5.03
CA ALA A 94 23.98 8.92 -5.57
C ALA A 94 22.50 8.97 -5.18
N TYR A 95 21.90 7.82 -4.93
CA TYR A 95 20.55 7.65 -4.39
C TYR A 95 20.56 6.75 -3.15
N THR A 96 19.71 7.08 -2.19
CA THR A 96 19.25 6.13 -1.17
C THR A 96 17.87 5.57 -1.55
N THR A 97 17.60 4.33 -1.18
CA THR A 97 16.37 3.62 -1.55
C THR A 97 15.60 3.14 -0.32
N ALA A 98 14.29 3.39 -0.29
CA ALA A 98 13.42 2.99 0.81
C ALA A 98 12.14 2.30 0.33
N HIS A 99 11.73 1.25 1.05
CA HIS A 99 10.42 0.65 0.93
C HIS A 99 9.67 0.72 2.27
N LEU A 100 8.44 1.23 2.26
CA LEU A 100 7.61 1.27 3.46
C LEU A 100 6.22 0.68 3.21
N GLY A 101 5.78 -0.18 4.11
CA GLY A 101 4.46 -0.80 4.07
C GLY A 101 4.40 -2.09 3.25
N LYS A 102 3.25 -2.36 2.63
CA LYS A 102 2.93 -3.67 2.06
C LYS A 102 3.92 -4.06 0.97
N TRP A 103 4.68 -5.11 1.23
CA TRP A 103 5.55 -5.73 0.24
C TRP A 103 4.82 -6.84 -0.52
N HIS A 104 4.46 -7.93 0.16
CA HIS A 104 3.67 -9.06 -0.40
C HIS A 104 4.26 -9.68 -1.68
N LEU A 105 5.60 -9.73 -1.75
CA LEU A 105 6.40 -10.38 -2.80
C LEU A 105 7.28 -11.52 -2.25
N GLY A 106 6.92 -12.08 -1.11
CA GLY A 106 7.61 -13.21 -0.49
C GLY A 106 8.34 -12.83 0.80
N GLY A 107 9.06 -13.80 1.36
CA GLY A 107 9.89 -13.62 2.57
C GLY A 107 11.31 -14.12 2.33
N GLY A 108 12.14 -14.09 3.38
CA GLY A 108 13.55 -14.51 3.28
C GLY A 108 14.30 -13.70 2.21
N PRO A 109 14.87 -14.33 1.17
CA PRO A 109 15.64 -13.63 0.13
C PRO A 109 14.78 -12.67 -0.70
N SER A 110 13.45 -12.87 -0.75
CA SER A 110 12.55 -11.98 -1.47
C SER A 110 12.11 -10.78 -0.64
N LEU A 111 12.67 -10.52 0.55
CA LEU A 111 12.35 -9.32 1.34
C LEU A 111 12.96 -8.06 0.72
N PRO A 112 12.39 -6.86 0.93
CA PRO A 112 12.91 -5.62 0.34
C PRO A 112 14.39 -5.38 0.66
N GLN A 113 14.80 -5.59 1.92
CA GLN A 113 16.18 -5.38 2.37
C GLN A 113 17.17 -6.40 1.78
N ALA A 114 16.66 -7.53 1.27
CA ALA A 114 17.47 -8.53 0.61
C ALA A 114 17.56 -8.29 -0.91
N GLN A 115 16.85 -7.27 -1.43
CA GLN A 115 16.77 -6.99 -2.85
C GLN A 115 16.77 -5.46 -3.12
N GLY A 116 17.94 -4.84 -3.01
CA GLY A 116 18.19 -3.47 -3.48
C GLY A 116 17.74 -2.31 -2.59
N TYR A 117 16.77 -2.49 -1.68
CA TYR A 117 16.36 -1.39 -0.79
C TYR A 117 17.31 -1.23 0.41
N ASP A 118 17.88 -0.04 0.59
CA ASP A 118 18.74 0.31 1.73
C ASP A 118 17.99 0.32 3.05
N PHE A 119 16.75 0.79 2.99
CA PHE A 119 15.87 0.90 4.13
C PHE A 119 14.55 0.21 3.81
N SER A 120 14.03 -0.55 4.77
CA SER A 120 12.63 -0.95 4.70
C SER A 120 11.96 -1.05 6.05
N PHE A 121 10.69 -0.69 6.08
CA PHE A 121 9.86 -0.62 7.27
C PHE A 121 8.48 -1.22 7.00
N ALA A 122 8.02 -2.09 7.89
CA ALA A 122 6.72 -2.76 7.79
C ALA A 122 6.51 -3.50 6.45
N GLY A 123 7.60 -3.96 5.83
CA GLY A 123 7.62 -4.66 4.55
C GLY A 123 7.96 -6.14 4.73
N ASN A 124 6.97 -7.02 4.54
CA ASN A 124 7.18 -8.47 4.59
C ASN A 124 6.23 -9.24 3.64
N TRP A 125 6.16 -10.56 3.82
CA TRP A 125 5.30 -11.45 3.03
C TRP A 125 3.79 -11.23 3.24
N ALA A 126 3.36 -10.58 4.33
CA ALA A 126 1.96 -10.45 4.72
C ALA A 126 1.20 -9.53 3.76
N GLY A 127 0.10 -10.06 3.20
CA GLY A 127 -0.74 -9.34 2.26
C GLY A 127 -1.77 -8.41 2.90
N LEU A 128 -2.06 -8.56 4.19
CA LEU A 128 -3.06 -7.76 4.89
C LEU A 128 -2.72 -7.67 6.37
N PRO A 129 -3.10 -6.58 7.04
CA PRO A 129 -2.99 -6.49 8.49
C PRO A 129 -4.11 -7.27 9.17
N ARG A 130 -3.91 -7.61 10.44
CA ARG A 130 -4.97 -8.12 11.32
C ARG A 130 -5.94 -7.00 11.69
N SER A 131 -5.43 -5.79 11.90
CA SER A 131 -6.20 -4.58 12.18
C SER A 131 -5.45 -3.35 11.66
N PHE A 132 -6.16 -2.29 11.33
CA PHE A 132 -5.56 -0.98 11.06
C PHE A 132 -5.25 -0.19 12.33
N PHE A 133 -5.70 -0.66 13.50
CA PHE A 133 -5.29 -0.14 14.80
C PHE A 133 -4.28 -1.06 15.45
N TYR A 134 -3.36 -0.50 16.23
CA TYR A 134 -2.37 -1.30 16.94
C TYR A 134 -3.05 -2.32 17.88
N PRO A 135 -2.60 -3.58 17.97
CA PRO A 135 -1.49 -4.19 17.23
C PRO A 135 -1.88 -4.64 15.80
N PHE A 136 -1.24 -4.03 14.81
CA PHE A 136 -1.61 -4.17 13.38
C PHE A 136 -1.47 -5.58 12.82
N PHE A 137 -0.49 -6.34 13.32
CA PHE A 137 -0.12 -7.67 12.86
C PHE A 137 0.05 -8.62 14.04
N ASP A 138 0.00 -9.93 13.77
CA ASP A 138 0.29 -10.93 14.78
C ASP A 138 1.73 -10.82 15.30
N PRO A 139 1.99 -11.17 16.58
CA PRO A 139 3.33 -11.17 17.14
C PRO A 139 4.32 -11.98 16.28
N GLY A 140 5.49 -11.39 16.01
CA GLY A 140 6.56 -12.03 15.22
C GLY A 140 6.42 -11.88 13.69
N VAL A 141 5.36 -11.24 13.20
CA VAL A 141 5.18 -10.99 11.76
C VAL A 141 6.07 -9.84 11.27
N MET A 142 6.06 -8.70 11.97
CA MET A 142 6.90 -7.52 11.69
C MET A 142 7.32 -6.85 12.99
N GLN A 143 8.61 -6.93 13.31
CA GLN A 143 9.15 -6.46 14.58
C GLN A 143 9.44 -4.95 14.56
N ASP A 144 9.88 -4.43 13.42
CA ASP A 144 10.19 -3.02 13.20
C ASP A 144 8.99 -2.09 13.46
N ILE A 145 7.83 -2.37 12.86
CA ILE A 145 6.62 -1.57 13.09
C ILE A 145 6.07 -1.78 14.50
N LYS A 146 6.18 -2.99 15.05
CA LYS A 146 5.78 -3.26 16.44
C LYS A 146 6.57 -2.40 17.42
N ASP A 147 7.88 -2.23 17.20
CA ASP A 147 8.75 -1.45 18.08
C ASP A 147 8.59 0.06 17.90
N TYR A 148 8.08 0.50 16.75
CA TYR A 148 7.83 1.91 16.45
C TYR A 148 6.44 2.39 16.91
N SER A 149 5.50 1.48 17.18
CA SER A 149 4.08 1.82 17.39
C SER A 149 3.62 1.62 18.83
N ALA A 150 2.51 2.27 19.18
CA ALA A 150 1.86 2.21 20.48
C ALA A 150 0.33 2.03 20.36
N GLU A 151 -0.31 1.76 21.50
CA GLU A 151 -1.77 1.66 21.59
C GLU A 151 -2.45 2.93 21.09
N GLY A 152 -3.47 2.78 20.24
CA GLY A 152 -4.18 3.89 19.61
C GLY A 152 -3.62 4.34 18.26
N ASP A 153 -2.42 3.89 17.88
CA ASP A 153 -1.86 4.21 16.57
C ASP A 153 -2.68 3.60 15.44
N TYR A 154 -2.73 4.32 14.32
CA TYR A 154 -3.37 3.91 13.09
C TYR A 154 -2.31 3.61 12.02
N LEU A 155 -2.40 2.44 11.37
CA LEU A 155 -1.34 1.90 10.51
C LEU A 155 -0.95 2.85 9.36
N THR A 156 -1.92 3.55 8.78
CA THR A 156 -1.67 4.51 7.70
C THR A 156 -0.83 5.69 8.20
N ASP A 157 -1.10 6.14 9.42
CA ASP A 157 -0.46 7.30 10.02
C ASP A 157 0.98 6.92 10.41
N VAL A 158 1.19 5.74 11.01
CA VAL A 158 2.52 5.21 11.36
C VAL A 158 3.43 5.03 10.16
N LEU A 159 2.91 4.48 9.05
CA LEU A 159 3.70 4.35 7.81
C LEU A 159 4.12 5.72 7.27
N THR A 160 3.25 6.72 7.43
CA THR A 160 3.51 8.09 7.01
C THR A 160 4.53 8.77 7.89
N ASP A 161 4.45 8.59 9.20
CA ASP A 161 5.41 9.13 10.17
C ASP A 161 6.81 8.61 9.87
N ARG A 162 6.91 7.30 9.62
CA ARG A 162 8.19 6.69 9.26
C ARG A 162 8.72 7.15 7.90
N ALA A 163 7.84 7.38 6.93
CA ALA A 163 8.23 7.95 5.64
C ALA A 163 8.74 9.38 5.81
N ILE A 164 8.08 10.21 6.61
CA ILE A 164 8.52 11.58 6.92
C ILE A 164 9.87 11.58 7.65
N ASP A 165 10.07 10.68 8.63
CA ASP A 165 11.37 10.51 9.29
C ASP A 165 12.48 10.18 8.30
N TYR A 166 12.21 9.28 7.35
CA TYR A 166 13.14 8.92 6.29
C TYR A 166 13.47 10.12 5.39
N LEU A 167 12.44 10.86 4.93
CA LEU A 167 12.62 12.06 4.11
C LEU A 167 13.47 13.12 4.81
N ARG A 168 13.21 13.38 6.10
CA ARG A 168 13.98 14.34 6.90
C ARG A 168 15.43 13.93 7.07
N ALA A 169 15.69 12.65 7.30
CA ALA A 169 17.05 12.12 7.43
C ALA A 169 17.85 12.20 6.11
N HIS A 170 17.17 12.22 4.97
CA HIS A 170 17.78 12.17 3.63
C HIS A 170 17.54 13.44 2.79
N ARG A 171 17.23 14.57 3.46
CA ARG A 171 16.94 15.88 2.83
C ARG A 171 18.00 16.39 1.86
N ASP A 172 19.27 16.04 2.08
CA ASP A 172 20.42 16.53 1.32
C ASP A 172 20.97 15.47 0.34
N THR A 173 20.23 14.38 0.14
CA THR A 173 20.59 13.28 -0.78
C THR A 173 19.43 12.99 -1.73
N ASN A 174 19.73 12.50 -2.94
CA ASN A 174 18.65 12.00 -3.79
C ASN A 174 18.09 10.71 -3.17
N PHE A 175 16.79 10.52 -3.28
CA PHE A 175 16.13 9.34 -2.74
C PHE A 175 15.15 8.76 -3.75
N PHE A 176 14.94 7.46 -3.62
CA PHE A 176 13.80 6.75 -4.17
C PHE A 176 13.04 6.13 -2.99
N MET A 177 11.76 6.46 -2.86
CA MET A 177 10.90 5.91 -1.81
C MET A 177 9.66 5.26 -2.42
N HIS A 178 9.50 3.97 -2.17
CA HIS A 178 8.29 3.22 -2.49
C HIS A 178 7.42 3.08 -1.23
N LEU A 179 6.49 4.02 -1.04
CA LEU A 179 5.51 4.01 0.04
C LEU A 179 4.24 3.26 -0.40
N ALA A 180 4.04 2.07 0.15
CA ALA A 180 2.96 1.16 -0.20
C ALA A 180 2.00 0.95 0.96
N TYR A 181 0.99 1.83 1.10
CA TYR A 181 -0.01 1.67 2.15
C TYR A 181 -0.72 0.30 2.12
N TYR A 182 -1.07 -0.19 3.30
CA TYR A 182 -2.00 -1.31 3.45
C TYR A 182 -3.46 -0.88 3.21
N SER A 183 -3.79 0.39 3.49
CA SER A 183 -5.11 0.98 3.24
C SER A 183 -5.40 1.09 1.74
N PRO A 184 -6.67 1.00 1.31
CA PRO A 184 -7.89 0.75 2.08
C PRO A 184 -8.29 -0.73 2.05
N HIS A 185 -7.31 -1.64 2.06
CA HIS A 185 -7.58 -3.08 2.03
C HIS A 185 -8.39 -3.52 3.27
N VAL A 186 -9.04 -4.68 3.20
CA VAL A 186 -9.67 -5.28 4.38
C VAL A 186 -8.64 -5.63 5.48
N PRO A 187 -9.04 -5.63 6.77
CA PRO A 187 -10.39 -5.33 7.29
C PRO A 187 -10.77 -3.85 7.15
N ILE A 188 -12.07 -3.56 7.00
CA ILE A 188 -12.55 -2.18 6.86
C ILE A 188 -12.64 -1.53 8.25
N GLU A 189 -11.59 -0.84 8.63
CA GLU A 189 -11.41 -0.18 9.93
C GLU A 189 -10.86 1.23 9.71
N ALA A 190 -11.51 2.24 10.28
CA ALA A 190 -11.17 3.64 10.01
C ALA A 190 -11.26 4.49 11.28
N LYS A 191 -10.55 5.62 11.28
CA LYS A 191 -10.55 6.59 12.38
C LYS A 191 -11.96 7.18 12.59
N GLU A 192 -12.40 7.26 13.84
CA GLU A 192 -13.80 7.60 14.19
C GLU A 192 -14.20 9.01 13.73
N GLU A 193 -13.26 9.96 13.68
CA GLU A 193 -13.50 11.31 13.17
C GLU A 193 -13.99 11.31 11.72
N TRP A 194 -13.33 10.53 10.84
CA TRP A 194 -13.71 10.40 9.45
C TRP A 194 -15.00 9.59 9.29
N VAL A 195 -15.19 8.54 10.09
CA VAL A 195 -16.43 7.76 10.09
C VAL A 195 -17.63 8.66 10.45
N ARG A 196 -17.49 9.51 11.48
CA ARG A 196 -18.52 10.47 11.87
C ARG A 196 -18.84 11.45 10.75
N TYR A 197 -17.81 12.03 10.13
CA TYR A 197 -17.95 12.94 9.01
C TYR A 197 -18.78 12.31 7.87
N TYR A 198 -18.43 11.11 7.43
CA TYR A 198 -19.15 10.44 6.35
C TYR A 198 -20.53 9.94 6.74
N ARG A 199 -20.79 9.60 8.00
CA ARG A 199 -22.14 9.30 8.50
C ARG A 199 -23.04 10.52 8.41
N GLU A 200 -22.55 11.70 8.80
CA GLU A 200 -23.28 12.95 8.70
C GLU A 200 -23.53 13.35 7.24
N LYS A 201 -22.48 13.28 6.40
CA LYS A 201 -22.56 13.60 4.97
C LYS A 201 -23.56 12.73 4.21
N ARG A 202 -23.65 11.44 4.56
CA ARG A 202 -24.53 10.49 3.89
C ARG A 202 -26.02 10.81 4.05
N ALA A 203 -26.39 11.62 5.05
CA ALA A 203 -27.77 11.85 5.49
C ALA A 203 -28.48 10.52 5.89
N PRO A 204 -29.67 10.55 6.52
CA PRO A 204 -30.36 9.32 6.89
C PRO A 204 -30.81 8.56 5.63
N ALA A 205 -30.06 7.51 5.28
CA ALA A 205 -30.45 6.50 4.29
C ALA A 205 -30.58 5.15 5.01
N PRO A 206 -31.64 4.95 5.81
CA PRO A 206 -31.76 3.84 6.77
C PRO A 206 -31.63 2.45 6.14
N ASP A 207 -31.92 2.30 4.85
CA ASP A 207 -31.97 1.00 4.17
C ASP A 207 -30.79 0.70 3.25
N SER A 208 -29.80 1.60 3.15
CA SER A 208 -28.63 1.38 2.29
C SER A 208 -27.39 1.12 3.15
N LEU A 209 -26.48 0.27 2.66
CA LEU A 209 -25.11 0.14 3.17
C LEU A 209 -24.11 0.94 2.30
N LEU A 210 -24.59 1.60 1.25
CA LEU A 210 -23.79 2.37 0.30
C LEU A 210 -24.17 3.86 0.26
N PRO A 211 -23.19 4.75 0.04
CA PRO A 211 -21.75 4.47 0.02
C PRO A 211 -21.24 4.04 1.41
N ASN A 212 -20.22 3.17 1.44
CA ASN A 212 -19.67 2.63 2.69
C ASN A 212 -18.84 3.71 3.41
N VAL A 213 -19.35 4.20 4.54
CA VAL A 213 -18.75 5.31 5.30
C VAL A 213 -17.39 4.96 5.90
N HIS A 214 -17.15 3.69 6.27
CA HIS A 214 -15.87 3.26 6.81
C HIS A 214 -14.80 3.17 5.71
N TYR A 215 -15.19 2.67 4.53
CA TYR A 215 -14.29 2.67 3.36
C TYR A 215 -13.91 4.10 2.95
N ALA A 216 -14.90 5.00 2.84
CA ALA A 216 -14.66 6.41 2.57
C ALA A 216 -13.71 7.04 3.59
N ALA A 217 -13.90 6.73 4.88
CA ALA A 217 -13.03 7.19 5.95
C ALA A 217 -11.58 6.69 5.82
N MET A 218 -11.36 5.43 5.42
CA MET A 218 -10.00 4.92 5.16
C MET A 218 -9.32 5.66 4.01
N VAL A 219 -10.05 5.99 2.94
CA VAL A 219 -9.52 6.74 1.80
C VAL A 219 -9.17 8.18 2.21
N SER A 220 -9.99 8.83 3.02
CA SER A 220 -9.64 10.16 3.57
C SER A 220 -8.45 10.13 4.51
N SER A 221 -8.24 9.06 5.27
CA SER A 221 -6.98 8.89 6.01
C SER A 221 -5.77 8.79 5.07
N ILE A 222 -5.88 8.14 3.90
CA ILE A 222 -4.79 8.13 2.90
C ILE A 222 -4.55 9.56 2.38
N ASP A 223 -5.61 10.29 2.03
CA ASP A 223 -5.52 11.67 1.55
C ASP A 223 -4.82 12.60 2.56
N GLU A 224 -5.24 12.55 3.82
CA GLU A 224 -4.64 13.31 4.92
C GLU A 224 -3.13 13.04 5.00
N ASN A 225 -2.74 11.78 4.92
CA ASN A 225 -1.34 11.38 4.99
C ASN A 225 -0.52 11.75 3.75
N VAL A 226 -1.11 11.73 2.55
CA VAL A 226 -0.48 12.30 1.35
C VAL A 226 -0.22 13.79 1.56
N GLY A 227 -1.17 14.53 2.13
CA GLY A 227 -0.96 15.93 2.51
C GLY A 227 0.23 16.13 3.44
N ARG A 228 0.37 15.28 4.46
CA ARG A 228 1.51 15.29 5.40
C ARG A 228 2.85 15.01 4.71
N ILE A 229 2.90 14.05 3.78
CA ILE A 229 4.11 13.75 2.99
C ILE A 229 4.49 14.95 2.12
N MET A 230 3.53 15.52 1.38
CA MET A 230 3.80 16.67 0.51
C MET A 230 4.31 17.86 1.32
N ALA A 231 3.72 18.14 2.48
CA ALA A 231 4.18 19.21 3.36
C ALA A 231 5.61 18.98 3.88
N ALA A 232 6.02 17.72 4.10
CA ALA A 232 7.38 17.38 4.52
C ALA A 232 8.40 17.48 3.37
N LEU A 233 7.97 17.34 2.12
CA LEU A 233 8.82 17.55 0.94
C LEU A 233 9.06 19.03 0.66
N ASP A 234 8.08 19.89 1.00
CA ASP A 234 8.13 21.33 0.77
C ASP A 234 8.88 22.13 1.86
N SER A 235 9.29 21.47 2.96
CA SER A 235 9.94 22.08 4.14
C SER A 235 11.45 21.93 4.16
#